data_AF-A0AA37K8X4-F1
#
_entry.id   AF-A0AA37K8X4-F1
#
_cell.length_a   1.000
_cell.length_b   1.000
_cell.length_c   1.000
_cell.angle_alpha   90.00
_cell.angle_beta   90.00
_cell.angle_gamma   90.00
#
_symmetry.space_group_name_H-M   'P 1'
#
loop_
_entity.id
_entity.type
_entity.pdbx_description
1 polymer ?
#
loop_
_entity_poly.entity_id
_entity_poly.type
_entity_poly.pdbx_seq_one_letter_code
_entity_poly.pdbx_strand_id
1 'polypeptide(L)'
;MIKLMTDGKTKTINGLKSKSGKKFDCALKLSPEFKVVLDLPDQGPSETFSTPCPKCKGENTLHVNDVKLWCSTCDFVVWKEKSKYVLTNDELQALCQNGKTAEISDFVSKKGTTYKAFVVLDKDCKAVMELSKRELAPLPYACPKCHSQGTVNIDGGFIASVAEGCGWKVWKEPFQHALTDEELEQLFTNGKTEVIKGLKGKKNTFDSALTWSEDFSITFVRSESSSTPVAKACPKCGQEETLNRSGRKIECPCGFSLWTEINGHPLTDDEINCLLDKKQTRLISGFKKKSGGTFSAYLKLSPACDKVEYVFENKK
;
A
#
# COMPACT_ATOMS: atom_id res chain seq x y z
N MET A 1 34.44 -28.69 41.94
CA MET A 1 34.41 -27.25 42.31
C MET A 1 35.81 -26.66 42.50
N ILE A 2 36.74 -27.33 43.21
CA ILE A 2 38.09 -26.81 43.49
C ILE A 2 38.90 -26.46 42.22
N LYS A 3 38.83 -27.28 41.15
CA LYS A 3 39.62 -27.06 39.91
C LYS A 3 39.27 -25.83 39.09
N LEU A 4 38.05 -25.29 39.17
CA LEU A 4 37.69 -24.08 38.42
C LEU A 4 38.36 -22.84 39.02
N MET A 5 38.55 -22.82 40.35
CA MET A 5 39.17 -21.69 41.06
C MET A 5 40.70 -21.74 41.02
N THR A 6 41.31 -22.92 40.84
CA THR A 6 42.78 -23.05 40.68
C THR A 6 43.25 -22.99 39.24
N ASP A 7 42.52 -23.63 38.31
CA ASP A 7 43.00 -23.85 36.93
C ASP A 7 42.30 -22.93 35.92
N GLY A 8 41.35 -22.10 36.38
CA GLY A 8 40.55 -21.20 35.53
C GLY A 8 39.58 -21.91 34.58
N LYS A 9 39.62 -23.25 34.50
CA LYS A 9 38.85 -24.08 33.56
C LYS A 9 38.54 -25.46 34.13
N THR A 10 37.34 -26.01 33.88
CA THR A 10 36.99 -27.40 34.21
C THR A 10 37.28 -28.36 33.07
N LYS A 11 37.28 -29.67 33.37
CA LYS A 11 37.09 -30.69 32.35
C LYS A 11 35.69 -30.59 31.72
N THR A 12 35.51 -31.20 30.56
CA THR A 12 34.20 -31.32 29.90
C THR A 12 33.20 -31.98 30.82
N ILE A 13 32.06 -31.31 31.00
CA ILE A 13 30.90 -31.77 31.73
C ILE A 13 29.90 -32.26 30.70
N ASN A 14 29.57 -33.55 30.76
CA ASN A 14 28.68 -34.17 29.80
C ASN A 14 27.22 -34.03 30.23
N GLY A 15 26.31 -33.87 29.27
CA GLY A 15 24.86 -33.93 29.45
C GLY A 15 24.21 -32.64 29.96
N LEU A 16 24.86 -31.49 29.84
CA LEU A 16 24.26 -30.20 30.18
C LEU A 16 23.08 -29.89 29.28
N LYS A 17 22.03 -29.27 29.81
CA LYS A 17 20.80 -28.99 29.07
C LYS A 17 20.65 -27.49 28.86
N SER A 18 20.46 -27.06 27.61
CA SER A 18 20.22 -25.67 27.27
C SER A 18 18.87 -25.20 27.80
N LYS A 19 18.64 -23.88 27.83
CA LYS A 19 17.31 -23.30 28.14
C LYS A 19 16.22 -23.78 27.17
N SER A 20 16.59 -24.17 25.95
CA SER A 20 15.71 -24.77 24.94
C SER A 20 15.56 -26.29 25.06
N GLY A 21 16.23 -26.91 26.04
CA GLY A 21 16.11 -28.33 26.35
C GLY A 21 17.05 -29.27 25.60
N LYS A 22 17.95 -28.74 24.76
CA LYS A 22 18.93 -29.54 24.00
C LYS A 22 20.09 -29.93 24.91
N LYS A 23 20.48 -31.20 24.89
CA LYS A 23 21.67 -31.68 25.63
C LYS A 23 22.95 -31.32 24.87
N PHE A 24 23.99 -30.94 25.59
CA PHE A 24 25.32 -30.65 25.07
C PHE A 24 26.37 -30.92 26.16
N ASP A 25 27.61 -31.16 25.75
CA ASP A 25 28.73 -31.41 26.64
C ASP A 25 29.63 -30.17 26.62
N CYS A 26 30.09 -29.66 27.77
CA CYS A 26 30.97 -28.49 27.79
C CYS A 26 31.85 -28.35 29.04
N ALA A 27 33.02 -27.74 28.89
CA ALA A 27 33.80 -27.28 30.04
C ALA A 27 33.28 -25.93 30.54
N LEU A 28 33.66 -25.51 31.74
CA LEU A 28 33.39 -24.16 32.27
C LEU A 28 34.73 -23.43 32.36
N LYS A 29 34.79 -22.15 31.96
CA LYS A 29 35.95 -21.27 32.18
C LYS A 29 35.56 -20.02 32.95
N LEU A 30 36.50 -19.44 33.70
CA LEU A 30 36.32 -18.12 34.31
C LEU A 30 36.69 -17.03 33.29
N SER A 31 35.85 -16.01 33.15
CA SER A 31 36.17 -14.80 32.41
C SER A 31 37.16 -13.93 33.20
N PRO A 32 37.81 -12.93 32.56
CA PRO A 32 38.65 -11.94 33.26
C PRO A 32 37.92 -11.17 34.37
N GLU A 33 36.59 -11.17 34.34
CA GLU A 33 35.70 -10.56 35.34
C GLU A 33 35.26 -11.56 36.43
N PHE A 34 35.91 -12.74 36.50
CA PHE A 34 35.57 -13.84 37.42
C PHE A 34 34.15 -14.41 37.25
N LYS A 35 33.55 -14.28 36.06
CA LYS A 35 32.25 -14.91 35.74
C LYS A 35 32.46 -16.29 35.13
N VAL A 36 31.66 -17.26 35.55
CA VAL A 36 31.68 -18.60 34.96
C VAL A 36 30.98 -18.58 33.61
N VAL A 37 31.71 -18.90 32.53
CA VAL A 37 31.19 -18.98 31.16
C VAL A 37 31.35 -20.41 30.62
N LEU A 38 30.41 -20.84 29.77
CA LEU A 38 30.45 -22.16 29.12
C LEU A 38 31.55 -22.17 28.05
N ASP A 39 32.42 -23.18 28.11
CA ASP A 39 33.42 -23.51 27.10
C ASP A 39 32.91 -24.71 26.29
N LEU A 40 32.16 -24.42 25.23
CA LEU A 40 31.41 -25.38 24.41
C LEU A 40 32.32 -26.07 23.37
N PRO A 41 32.69 -27.37 23.53
CA PRO A 41 33.30 -28.21 22.52
C PRO A 41 32.25 -28.61 21.49
N ASP A 42 31.77 -27.64 20.72
CA ASP A 42 31.04 -27.90 19.49
C ASP A 42 31.48 -26.83 18.47
N GLN A 43 32.79 -26.79 18.28
CA GLN A 43 33.41 -26.12 17.15
C GLN A 43 34.05 -27.26 16.37
N GLY A 44 33.52 -27.58 15.19
CA GLY A 44 34.21 -28.47 14.25
C GLY A 44 35.63 -27.95 13.92
N PRO A 45 36.35 -28.60 12.99
CA PRO A 45 37.64 -28.09 12.54
C PRO A 45 37.51 -26.60 12.19
N SER A 46 38.40 -25.79 12.79
CA SER A 46 38.37 -24.34 12.67
C SER A 46 39.76 -23.84 12.34
N GLU A 47 39.84 -22.85 11.49
CA GLU A 47 41.09 -22.28 11.03
C GLU A 47 41.29 -20.89 11.63
N THR A 48 42.54 -20.47 11.77
CA THR A 48 42.87 -19.10 12.16
C THR A 48 42.53 -18.15 11.02
N PHE A 49 41.80 -17.10 11.32
CA PHE A 49 41.42 -16.08 10.36
C PHE A 49 42.43 -14.92 10.42
N SER A 50 43.01 -14.56 9.27
CA SER A 50 44.12 -13.59 9.17
C SER A 50 43.77 -12.18 9.65
N THR A 51 42.49 -11.84 9.67
CA THR A 51 42.04 -10.48 9.96
C THR A 51 42.05 -10.19 11.47
N PRO A 52 42.47 -8.99 11.91
CA PRO A 52 42.36 -8.56 13.31
C PRO A 52 40.92 -8.53 13.82
N CYS A 53 40.71 -8.83 15.11
CA CYS A 53 39.40 -8.70 15.73
C CYS A 53 38.97 -7.22 15.83
N PRO A 54 37.82 -6.80 15.28
CA PRO A 54 37.36 -5.41 15.31
C PRO A 54 37.00 -4.94 16.73
N LYS A 55 36.56 -5.86 17.61
CA LYS A 55 36.17 -5.55 18.99
C LYS A 55 37.39 -5.39 19.92
N CYS A 56 38.42 -6.22 19.74
CA CYS A 56 39.67 -6.16 20.52
C CYS A 56 40.78 -5.38 19.82
N LYS A 57 40.48 -4.70 18.71
CA LYS A 57 41.47 -3.95 17.90
C LYS A 57 42.71 -4.77 17.52
N GLY A 58 42.55 -6.08 17.30
CA GLY A 58 43.63 -6.96 16.85
C GLY A 58 44.49 -7.61 17.93
N GLU A 59 44.20 -7.42 19.22
CA GLU A 59 44.96 -8.09 20.30
C GLU A 59 44.82 -9.62 20.31
N ASN A 60 43.81 -10.17 19.60
CA ASN A 60 43.45 -11.58 19.70
C ASN A 60 43.12 -12.19 18.33
N THR A 61 43.35 -13.49 18.22
CA THR A 61 43.13 -14.28 17.00
C THR A 61 41.65 -14.52 16.74
N LEU A 62 41.23 -14.28 15.50
CA LEU A 62 39.94 -14.73 15.01
C LEU A 62 40.04 -16.19 14.55
N HIS A 63 38.97 -16.93 14.76
CA HIS A 63 38.79 -18.29 14.27
C HIS A 63 37.56 -18.35 13.39
N VAL A 64 37.59 -19.17 12.35
CA VAL A 64 36.48 -19.36 11.42
C VAL A 64 36.22 -20.86 11.19
N ASN A 65 34.96 -21.21 11.03
CA ASN A 65 34.52 -22.50 10.51
C ASN A 65 33.33 -22.29 9.55
N ASP A 66 32.67 -23.37 9.13
CA ASP A 66 31.52 -23.29 8.19
C ASP A 66 30.30 -22.56 8.76
N VAL A 67 30.22 -22.40 10.08
CA VAL A 67 29.03 -21.87 10.77
C VAL A 67 29.22 -20.42 11.19
N LYS A 68 30.40 -20.07 11.72
CA LYS A 68 30.64 -18.76 12.32
C LYS A 68 32.13 -18.40 12.33
N LEU A 69 32.35 -17.10 12.53
CA LEU A 69 33.62 -16.48 12.86
C LEU A 69 33.54 -15.93 14.29
N TRP A 70 34.56 -16.16 15.10
CA TRP A 70 34.58 -15.72 16.49
C TRP A 70 35.98 -15.36 16.98
N CYS A 71 36.04 -14.55 18.03
CA CYS A 71 37.30 -14.25 18.72
C CYS A 71 37.59 -15.27 19.83
N SER A 72 38.85 -15.62 20.02
CA SER A 72 39.28 -16.58 21.05
C SER A 72 39.04 -16.10 22.49
N THR A 73 39.07 -14.78 22.72
CA THR A 73 39.06 -14.21 24.08
C THR A 73 37.88 -13.29 24.38
N CYS A 74 37.38 -12.51 23.41
CA CYS A 74 36.19 -11.67 23.61
C CYS A 74 34.90 -12.34 23.12
N ASP A 75 33.78 -11.64 23.30
CA ASP A 75 32.44 -12.06 22.93
C ASP A 75 32.07 -11.74 21.46
N PHE A 76 33.04 -11.35 20.63
CA PHE A 76 32.81 -11.08 19.21
C PHE A 76 32.50 -12.38 18.45
N VAL A 77 31.32 -12.41 17.81
CA VAL A 77 30.83 -13.55 17.01
C VAL A 77 30.05 -13.04 15.81
N VAL A 78 30.37 -13.57 14.63
CA VAL A 78 29.62 -13.36 13.38
C VAL A 78 29.19 -14.72 12.86
N TRP A 79 27.88 -14.94 12.76
CA TRP A 79 27.33 -16.14 12.11
C TRP A 79 27.41 -15.97 10.59
N LYS A 80 27.91 -17.00 9.88
CA LYS A 80 28.09 -16.95 8.42
C LYS A 80 26.75 -16.95 7.69
N GLU A 81 25.79 -17.74 8.17
CA GLU A 81 24.45 -17.75 7.58
C GLU A 81 23.63 -16.57 8.10
N LYS A 82 23.16 -15.72 7.17
CA LYS A 82 22.22 -14.62 7.41
C LYS A 82 21.18 -14.58 6.31
N SER A 83 19.89 -14.59 6.66
CA SER A 83 18.79 -14.54 5.68
C SER A 83 18.95 -15.56 4.54
N LYS A 84 19.33 -16.81 4.88
CA LYS A 84 19.62 -17.93 3.96
C LYS A 84 20.79 -17.72 3.00
N TYR A 85 21.56 -16.66 3.18
CA TYR A 85 22.82 -16.41 2.48
C TYR A 85 23.99 -16.77 3.40
N VAL A 86 25.02 -17.42 2.85
CA VAL A 86 26.24 -17.77 3.60
C VAL A 86 27.35 -16.80 3.20
N LEU A 87 27.79 -15.98 4.16
CA LEU A 87 28.87 -15.03 3.96
C LEU A 87 30.17 -15.74 3.57
N THR A 88 30.81 -15.23 2.52
CA THR A 88 32.11 -15.67 2.05
C THR A 88 33.22 -15.21 3.00
N ASN A 89 34.39 -15.84 2.92
CA ASN A 89 35.54 -15.42 3.73
C ASN A 89 36.00 -14.00 3.37
N ASP A 90 35.88 -13.59 2.11
CA ASP A 90 36.21 -12.23 1.66
C ASP A 90 35.24 -11.19 2.24
N GLU A 91 33.95 -11.49 2.32
CA GLU A 91 32.96 -10.62 2.96
C GLU A 91 33.17 -10.52 4.47
N LEU A 92 33.51 -11.62 5.13
CA LEU A 92 33.87 -11.62 6.55
C LEU A 92 35.13 -10.80 6.81
N GLN A 93 36.12 -10.87 5.92
CA GLN A 93 37.32 -10.04 5.98
C GLN A 93 36.96 -8.56 5.83
N ALA A 94 36.17 -8.20 4.81
CA ALA A 94 35.71 -6.83 4.62
C ALA A 94 34.90 -6.31 5.81
N LEU A 95 34.03 -7.13 6.39
CA LEU A 95 33.25 -6.79 7.58
C LEU A 95 34.16 -6.52 8.79
N CYS A 96 35.22 -7.30 9.00
CA CYS A 96 36.15 -7.12 10.11
C CYS A 96 37.08 -5.91 9.90
N GLN A 97 37.50 -5.64 8.67
CA GLN A 97 38.42 -4.52 8.34
C GLN A 97 37.70 -3.18 8.27
N ASN A 98 36.57 -3.13 7.59
CA ASN A 98 35.86 -1.89 7.27
C ASN A 98 34.63 -1.66 8.15
N GLY A 99 34.26 -2.64 8.99
CA GLY A 99 33.00 -2.62 9.74
C GLY A 99 31.75 -2.82 8.86
N LYS A 100 31.92 -3.06 7.55
CA LYS A 100 30.85 -3.14 6.55
C LYS A 100 31.27 -4.02 5.36
N THR A 101 30.36 -4.86 4.86
CA THR A 101 30.54 -5.63 3.62
C THR A 101 30.27 -4.78 2.38
N ALA A 102 30.63 -5.30 1.20
CA ALA A 102 30.07 -4.83 -0.07
C ALA A 102 28.55 -5.06 -0.13
N GLU A 103 27.88 -4.47 -1.13
CA GLU A 103 26.47 -4.74 -1.40
C GLU A 103 26.31 -6.19 -1.88
N ILE A 104 25.50 -6.98 -1.16
CA ILE A 104 25.21 -8.37 -1.49
C ILE A 104 23.77 -8.44 -1.99
N SER A 105 23.55 -9.04 -3.17
CA SER A 105 22.26 -9.09 -3.84
C SER A 105 21.40 -10.31 -3.53
N ASP A 106 21.98 -11.31 -2.86
CA ASP A 106 21.44 -12.67 -2.83
C ASP A 106 20.78 -13.03 -1.49
N PHE A 107 20.51 -12.04 -0.63
CA PHE A 107 19.76 -12.27 0.59
C PHE A 107 18.32 -12.65 0.30
N VAL A 108 17.79 -13.67 0.98
CA VAL A 108 16.44 -14.18 0.73
C VAL A 108 15.49 -13.72 1.83
N SER A 109 14.38 -13.08 1.45
CA SER A 109 13.34 -12.65 2.36
C SER A 109 12.53 -13.84 2.92
N LYS A 110 11.72 -13.60 3.95
CA LYS A 110 10.80 -14.62 4.47
C LYS A 110 9.84 -15.17 3.39
N LYS A 111 9.55 -14.38 2.36
CA LYS A 111 8.67 -14.74 1.23
C LYS A 111 9.42 -15.43 0.07
N GLY A 112 10.73 -15.65 0.19
CA GLY A 112 11.54 -16.32 -0.83
C GLY A 112 12.07 -15.40 -1.93
N THR A 113 11.81 -14.09 -1.87
CA THR A 113 12.35 -13.11 -2.84
C THR A 113 13.75 -12.65 -2.44
N THR A 114 14.64 -12.44 -3.40
CA THR A 114 15.97 -11.88 -3.14
C THR A 114 15.92 -10.37 -2.92
N TYR A 115 16.86 -9.83 -2.14
CA TYR A 115 17.01 -8.40 -1.91
C TYR A 115 18.47 -8.01 -1.67
N LYS A 116 18.78 -6.75 -1.97
CA LYS A 116 20.13 -6.19 -1.81
C LYS A 116 20.30 -5.56 -0.43
N ALA A 117 21.41 -5.87 0.24
CA ALA A 117 21.75 -5.29 1.53
C ALA A 117 23.26 -5.33 1.80
N PHE A 118 23.66 -4.63 2.85
CA PHE A 118 24.97 -4.69 3.46
C PHE A 118 24.87 -5.40 4.82
N VAL A 119 25.95 -6.05 5.25
CA VAL A 119 26.14 -6.43 6.64
C VAL A 119 27.08 -5.42 7.28
N VAL A 120 26.68 -4.85 8.41
CA VAL A 120 27.45 -3.85 9.14
C VAL A 120 27.63 -4.24 10.60
N LEU A 121 28.73 -3.82 11.22
CA LEU A 121 28.94 -3.95 12.65
C LEU A 121 28.30 -2.77 13.37
N ASP A 122 27.41 -3.04 14.32
CA ASP A 122 26.85 -2.01 15.20
C ASP A 122 27.87 -1.52 16.25
N LYS A 123 27.43 -0.63 17.14
CA LYS A 123 28.27 -0.08 18.24
C LYS A 123 28.81 -1.14 19.20
N ASP A 124 28.15 -2.29 19.29
CA ASP A 124 28.56 -3.44 20.13
C ASP A 124 29.42 -4.46 19.35
N CYS A 125 29.77 -4.14 18.10
CA CYS A 125 30.41 -5.01 17.11
C CYS A 125 29.58 -6.26 16.77
N LYS A 126 28.24 -6.16 16.78
CA LYS A 126 27.35 -7.22 16.30
C LYS A 126 27.04 -7.00 14.82
N ALA A 127 27.08 -8.08 14.04
CA ALA A 127 26.74 -8.04 12.63
C ALA A 127 25.22 -7.89 12.41
N VAL A 128 24.79 -6.71 11.99
CA VAL A 128 23.40 -6.36 11.66
C VAL A 128 23.24 -6.12 10.15
N MET A 129 22.01 -6.23 9.66
CA MET A 129 21.68 -6.01 8.24
C MET A 129 21.31 -4.53 8.02
N GLU A 130 21.94 -3.91 7.03
CA GLU A 130 21.59 -2.57 6.55
C GLU A 130 21.09 -2.68 5.10
N LEU A 131 19.80 -2.41 4.86
CA LEU A 131 19.23 -2.50 3.52
C LEU A 131 19.81 -1.44 2.59
N SER A 132 20.10 -1.82 1.34
CA SER A 132 20.54 -0.86 0.33
C SER A 132 19.45 0.18 0.09
N LYS A 133 19.77 1.45 0.31
CA LYS A 133 18.90 2.55 -0.12
C LYS A 133 18.87 2.54 -1.64
N ARG A 134 17.69 2.31 -2.22
CA ARG A 134 17.48 2.36 -3.67
C ARG A 134 17.50 3.84 -4.08
N GLU A 135 18.59 4.29 -4.70
CA GLU A 135 18.59 5.56 -5.43
C GLU A 135 17.76 5.37 -6.70
N LEU A 136 16.47 5.64 -6.58
CA LEU A 136 15.55 5.64 -7.71
C LEU A 136 15.69 6.97 -8.43
N ALA A 137 15.99 6.91 -9.72
CA ALA A 137 16.15 8.09 -10.55
C ALA A 137 14.91 8.99 -10.44
N PRO A 138 15.07 10.29 -10.16
CA PRO A 138 13.95 11.22 -10.09
C PRO A 138 13.34 11.42 -11.47
N LEU A 139 12.01 11.39 -11.54
CA LEU A 139 11.22 11.83 -12.68
C LEU A 139 11.25 13.37 -12.76
N PRO A 140 11.06 13.96 -13.96
CA PRO A 140 11.08 15.40 -14.17
C PRO A 140 9.83 16.12 -13.62
N TYR A 141 9.00 15.47 -12.79
CA TYR A 141 7.77 16.04 -12.27
C TYR A 141 7.94 16.55 -10.83
N ALA A 142 7.41 17.74 -10.56
CA ALA A 142 7.35 18.29 -9.21
C ALA A 142 6.31 17.54 -8.36
N CYS A 143 6.60 17.35 -7.08
CA CYS A 143 5.64 16.73 -6.16
C CYS A 143 4.41 17.64 -5.95
N PRO A 144 3.17 17.13 -6.15
CA PRO A 144 1.96 17.94 -6.02
C PRO A 144 1.69 18.39 -4.58
N LYS A 145 2.27 17.73 -3.57
CA LYS A 145 2.10 18.12 -2.16
C LYS A 145 3.07 19.21 -1.71
N CYS A 146 4.34 19.17 -2.16
CA CYS A 146 5.37 20.09 -1.66
C CYS A 146 5.88 21.10 -2.69
N HIS A 147 5.57 20.92 -3.99
CA HIS A 147 5.84 21.78 -5.16
C HIS A 147 7.30 22.22 -5.40
N SER A 148 8.04 22.60 -4.36
CA SER A 148 9.34 23.31 -4.40
C SER A 148 10.49 22.53 -3.77
N GLN A 149 10.24 21.43 -3.05
CA GLN A 149 11.27 20.71 -2.28
C GLN A 149 11.63 19.32 -2.82
N GLY A 150 11.02 18.85 -3.91
CA GLY A 150 11.44 17.58 -4.50
C GLY A 150 10.70 17.20 -5.77
N THR A 151 11.45 16.49 -6.61
CA THR A 151 10.93 15.67 -7.71
C THR A 151 10.25 14.43 -7.16
N VAL A 152 9.48 13.76 -8.00
CA VAL A 152 8.94 12.44 -7.69
C VAL A 152 9.81 11.34 -8.31
N ASN A 153 9.71 10.12 -7.81
CA ASN A 153 10.30 8.93 -8.44
C ASN A 153 9.30 7.78 -8.41
N ILE A 154 9.60 6.70 -9.14
CA ILE A 154 8.81 5.47 -9.07
C ILE A 154 9.48 4.54 -8.07
N ASP A 155 8.86 4.37 -6.90
CA ASP A 155 9.27 3.42 -5.87
C ASP A 155 8.32 2.21 -5.86
N GLY A 156 8.71 1.18 -6.60
CA GLY A 156 7.92 -0.03 -6.75
C GLY A 156 6.57 0.25 -7.45
N GLY A 157 5.47 0.00 -6.73
CA GLY A 157 4.10 0.23 -7.22
C GLY A 157 3.60 1.67 -7.03
N PHE A 158 4.45 2.57 -6.52
CA PHE A 158 4.07 3.92 -6.14
C PHE A 158 4.92 4.97 -6.84
N ILE A 159 4.33 6.15 -7.02
CA ILE A 159 5.03 7.39 -7.32
C ILE A 159 5.19 8.11 -5.98
N ALA A 160 6.42 8.41 -5.58
CA ALA A 160 6.73 8.97 -4.26
C ALA A 160 7.55 10.25 -4.38
N SER A 161 7.43 11.13 -3.39
CA SER A 161 8.26 12.34 -3.29
C SER A 161 9.68 11.98 -2.84
N VAL A 162 10.68 12.54 -3.52
CA VAL A 162 12.10 12.41 -3.14
C VAL A 162 12.49 13.38 -2.02
N ALA A 163 11.63 14.36 -1.72
CA ALA A 163 11.90 15.36 -0.68
C ALA A 163 11.96 14.73 0.73
N GLU A 164 13.05 14.96 1.46
CA GLU A 164 13.16 14.55 2.86
C GLU A 164 12.03 15.17 3.70
N GLY A 165 11.30 14.34 4.45
CA GLY A 165 10.21 14.76 5.34
C GLY A 165 8.83 14.93 4.69
N CYS A 166 8.70 14.90 3.36
CA CYS A 166 7.39 15.04 2.69
C CYS A 166 6.49 13.80 2.88
N GLY A 167 7.06 12.61 2.66
CA GLY A 167 6.39 11.31 2.82
C GLY A 167 5.21 11.05 1.88
N TRP A 168 5.01 11.89 0.86
CA TRP A 168 3.93 11.73 -0.11
C TRP A 168 4.17 10.54 -1.03
N LYS A 169 3.12 9.75 -1.27
CA LYS A 169 3.11 8.61 -2.17
C LYS A 169 1.72 8.41 -2.77
N VAL A 170 1.68 7.98 -4.03
CA VAL A 170 0.45 7.63 -4.74
C VAL A 170 0.66 6.39 -5.57
N TRP A 171 -0.39 5.61 -5.83
CA TRP A 171 -0.29 4.40 -6.64
C TRP A 171 -0.02 4.73 -8.11
N LYS A 172 0.92 4.01 -8.74
CA LYS A 172 1.17 4.12 -10.20
C LYS A 172 0.09 3.46 -11.06
N GLU A 173 -0.72 2.61 -10.43
CA GLU A 173 -1.79 1.82 -11.05
C GLU A 173 -3.17 2.08 -10.40
N PRO A 174 -3.68 3.32 -10.42
CA PRO A 174 -5.01 3.62 -9.89
C PRO A 174 -6.10 2.92 -10.73
N PHE A 175 -7.17 2.47 -10.09
CA PHE A 175 -8.33 1.85 -10.76
C PHE A 175 -7.99 0.66 -11.69
N GLN A 176 -6.92 -0.09 -11.37
CA GLN A 176 -6.35 -1.18 -12.20
C GLN A 176 -5.92 -0.72 -13.61
N HIS A 177 -5.53 0.53 -13.74
CA HIS A 177 -4.97 1.11 -14.96
C HIS A 177 -3.56 1.59 -14.68
N ALA A 178 -2.57 1.07 -15.42
CA ALA A 178 -1.20 1.52 -15.31
C ALA A 178 -1.05 2.84 -16.07
N LEU A 179 -0.69 3.90 -15.34
CA LEU A 179 -0.55 5.23 -15.94
C LEU A 179 0.56 5.21 -16.99
N THR A 180 0.25 5.68 -18.20
CA THR A 180 1.26 5.87 -19.26
C THR A 180 2.09 7.13 -19.00
N ASP A 181 3.22 7.25 -19.70
CA ASP A 181 4.07 8.45 -19.59
C ASP A 181 3.29 9.72 -20.00
N GLU A 182 2.42 9.64 -21.02
CA GLU A 182 1.57 10.77 -21.40
C GLU A 182 0.52 11.12 -20.33
N GLU A 183 -0.12 10.12 -19.72
CA GLU A 183 -1.10 10.34 -18.66
C GLU A 183 -0.45 10.94 -17.40
N LEU A 184 0.77 10.52 -17.07
CA LEU A 184 1.56 11.12 -16.00
C LEU A 184 1.90 12.57 -16.34
N GLU A 185 2.40 12.86 -17.54
CA GLU A 185 2.72 14.22 -17.97
C GLU A 185 1.49 15.13 -17.87
N GLN A 186 0.33 14.67 -18.33
CA GLN A 186 -0.93 15.41 -18.22
C GLN A 186 -1.33 15.64 -16.76
N LEU A 187 -1.26 14.62 -15.91
CA LEU A 187 -1.68 14.72 -14.52
C LEU A 187 -0.77 15.66 -13.71
N PHE A 188 0.54 15.62 -13.93
CA PHE A 188 1.50 16.50 -13.24
C PHE A 188 1.55 17.92 -13.80
N THR A 189 1.24 18.12 -15.09
CA THR A 189 1.28 19.46 -15.73
C THR A 189 -0.07 20.17 -15.68
N ASN A 190 -1.16 19.46 -16.02
CA ASN A 190 -2.50 20.04 -16.15
C ASN A 190 -3.38 19.78 -14.92
N GLY A 191 -2.92 18.94 -13.98
CA GLY A 191 -3.70 18.50 -12.83
C GLY A 191 -4.81 17.49 -13.17
N LYS A 192 -4.99 17.16 -14.45
CA LYS A 192 -6.01 16.24 -14.96
C LYS A 192 -5.56 15.57 -16.27
N THR A 193 -6.00 14.34 -16.50
CA THR A 193 -5.80 13.61 -17.76
C THR A 193 -6.97 13.83 -18.73
N GLU A 194 -6.82 13.34 -19.95
CA GLU A 194 -7.95 13.06 -20.84
C GLU A 194 -8.79 11.87 -20.33
N VAL A 195 -9.93 11.62 -20.99
CA VAL A 195 -10.82 10.50 -20.65
C VAL A 195 -10.13 9.18 -20.95
N ILE A 196 -9.79 8.44 -19.89
CA ILE A 196 -9.23 7.10 -19.98
C ILE A 196 -10.38 6.11 -20.03
N LYS A 197 -10.30 5.15 -20.96
CA LYS A 197 -11.33 4.13 -21.15
C LYS A 197 -11.08 2.91 -20.27
N GLY A 198 -12.16 2.34 -19.72
CA GLY A 198 -12.11 1.04 -19.04
C GLY A 198 -11.56 1.06 -17.61
N LEU A 199 -11.56 2.21 -16.93
CA LEU A 199 -11.20 2.30 -15.50
C LEU A 199 -12.13 1.40 -14.68
N LYS A 200 -11.58 0.65 -13.71
CA LYS A 200 -12.37 -0.27 -12.89
C LYS A 200 -12.78 0.35 -11.56
N GLY A 201 -14.09 0.50 -11.39
CA GLY A 201 -14.73 0.83 -10.12
C GLY A 201 -15.08 -0.42 -9.31
N LYS A 202 -15.75 -0.22 -8.17
CA LYS A 202 -16.15 -1.32 -7.27
C LYS A 202 -17.17 -2.30 -7.90
N LYS A 203 -17.97 -1.85 -8.86
CA LYS A 203 -19.08 -2.63 -9.44
C LYS A 203 -19.05 -2.74 -10.96
N ASN A 204 -18.40 -1.81 -11.64
CA ASN A 204 -18.41 -1.71 -13.10
C ASN A 204 -17.12 -1.04 -13.59
N THR A 205 -16.84 -1.25 -14.88
CA THR A 205 -15.91 -0.43 -15.64
C THR A 205 -16.59 0.87 -16.07
N PHE A 206 -15.81 1.94 -16.21
CA PHE A 206 -16.28 3.24 -16.70
C PHE A 206 -15.14 3.99 -17.37
N ASP A 207 -15.50 4.97 -18.20
CA ASP A 207 -14.54 5.85 -18.86
C ASP A 207 -14.56 7.20 -18.13
N SER A 208 -13.40 7.72 -17.72
CA SER A 208 -13.31 9.03 -17.07
C SER A 208 -11.89 9.59 -17.12
N ALA A 209 -11.77 10.91 -16.97
CA ALA A 209 -10.49 11.57 -16.72
C ALA A 209 -10.05 11.36 -15.27
N LEU A 210 -8.74 11.29 -15.02
CA LEU A 210 -8.16 11.27 -13.70
C LEU A 210 -7.71 12.67 -13.28
N THR A 211 -7.80 12.98 -11.99
CA THR A 211 -7.45 14.27 -11.40
C THR A 211 -6.92 14.08 -9.98
N TRP A 212 -6.27 15.09 -9.43
CA TRP A 212 -5.89 15.10 -8.01
C TRP A 212 -7.10 15.39 -7.11
N SER A 213 -7.21 14.68 -5.99
CA SER A 213 -8.08 15.04 -4.88
C SER A 213 -7.39 16.01 -3.90
N GLU A 214 -8.15 16.54 -2.93
CA GLU A 214 -7.65 17.48 -1.93
C GLU A 214 -6.49 16.94 -1.06
N ASP A 215 -6.42 15.61 -0.90
CA ASP A 215 -5.34 14.91 -0.20
C ASP A 215 -4.17 14.52 -1.12
N PHE A 216 -4.17 14.98 -2.37
CA PHE A 216 -3.18 14.65 -3.40
C PHE A 216 -3.14 13.15 -3.76
N SER A 217 -4.27 12.46 -3.62
CA SER A 217 -4.50 11.13 -4.20
C SER A 217 -5.05 11.24 -5.62
N ILE A 218 -4.97 10.16 -6.41
CA ILE A 218 -5.58 10.11 -7.75
C ILE A 218 -7.05 9.72 -7.60
N THR A 219 -7.95 10.58 -8.07
CA THR A 219 -9.38 10.31 -8.22
C THR A 219 -9.79 10.44 -9.69
N PHE A 220 -10.98 9.99 -10.03
CA PHE A 220 -11.58 10.27 -11.33
C PHE A 220 -12.41 11.56 -11.24
N VAL A 221 -12.51 12.27 -12.36
CA VAL A 221 -13.49 13.33 -12.54
C VAL A 221 -14.84 12.65 -12.48
N ARG A 222 -15.58 12.91 -11.40
CA ARG A 222 -16.97 12.53 -11.34
C ARG A 222 -17.63 13.40 -12.41
N SER A 223 -17.94 12.82 -13.57
CA SER A 223 -18.83 13.48 -14.50
C SER A 223 -20.06 13.85 -13.68
N GLU A 224 -20.22 15.15 -13.42
CA GLU A 224 -21.53 15.67 -13.13
C GLU A 224 -22.37 15.15 -14.28
N SER A 225 -23.28 14.23 -13.96
CA SER A 225 -24.20 13.63 -14.91
C SER A 225 -24.72 14.79 -15.75
N SER A 226 -24.29 14.86 -17.00
CA SER A 226 -24.48 16.01 -17.91
C SER A 226 -25.92 16.49 -17.76
N SER A 227 -26.13 17.47 -16.89
CA SER A 227 -27.46 17.79 -16.43
C SER A 227 -28.01 18.72 -17.49
N THR A 228 -28.92 18.23 -18.31
CA THR A 228 -29.49 19.06 -19.36
C THR A 228 -30.56 19.96 -18.74
N PRO A 229 -30.50 21.29 -18.97
CA PRO A 229 -31.57 22.17 -18.55
C PRO A 229 -32.90 21.73 -19.18
N VAL A 230 -33.96 21.70 -18.39
CA VAL A 230 -35.32 21.46 -18.86
C VAL A 230 -36.00 22.83 -18.94
N ALA A 231 -36.36 23.24 -20.17
CA ALA A 231 -37.00 24.53 -20.45
C ALA A 231 -38.49 24.54 -20.02
N LYS A 232 -38.73 24.29 -18.72
CA LYS A 232 -40.05 24.26 -18.07
C LYS A 232 -39.97 24.87 -16.67
N ALA A 233 -41.06 25.48 -16.23
CA ALA A 233 -41.18 25.98 -14.87
C ALA A 233 -41.26 24.82 -13.86
N CYS A 234 -40.66 25.00 -12.68
CA CYS A 234 -40.77 24.02 -11.62
C CYS A 234 -42.19 24.01 -11.03
N PRO A 235 -42.89 22.86 -10.96
CA PRO A 235 -44.25 22.80 -10.41
C PRO A 235 -44.35 23.08 -8.90
N LYS A 236 -43.21 23.04 -8.19
CA LYS A 236 -43.10 23.29 -6.74
C LYS A 236 -42.80 24.75 -6.40
N CYS A 237 -41.84 25.39 -7.07
CA CYS A 237 -41.44 26.78 -6.78
C CYS A 237 -41.87 27.81 -7.85
N GLY A 238 -42.37 27.37 -9.01
CA GLY A 238 -42.82 28.23 -10.10
C GLY A 238 -41.71 28.92 -10.90
N GLN A 239 -40.43 28.74 -10.53
CA GLN A 239 -39.30 29.37 -11.22
C GLN A 239 -39.02 28.69 -12.56
N GLU A 240 -38.85 29.48 -13.61
CA GLU A 240 -38.46 29.03 -14.95
C GLU A 240 -36.98 28.63 -14.99
N GLU A 241 -36.63 27.71 -15.89
CA GLU A 241 -35.24 27.29 -16.19
C GLU A 241 -34.43 26.73 -15.01
N THR A 242 -35.08 26.37 -13.89
CA THR A 242 -34.41 25.80 -12.71
C THR A 242 -34.35 24.28 -12.68
N LEU A 243 -35.03 23.61 -13.61
CA LEU A 243 -35.09 22.16 -13.69
C LEU A 243 -33.91 21.61 -14.47
N ASN A 244 -33.25 20.61 -13.91
CA ASN A 244 -32.10 19.94 -14.52
C ASN A 244 -32.34 18.44 -14.59
N ARG A 245 -32.12 17.84 -15.77
CA ARG A 245 -32.25 16.39 -16.00
C ARG A 245 -30.89 15.70 -15.83
N SER A 246 -30.75 14.95 -14.75
CA SER A 246 -29.56 14.19 -14.38
C SER A 246 -29.85 12.69 -14.50
N GLY A 247 -29.58 12.11 -15.68
CA GLY A 247 -29.83 10.71 -15.97
C GLY A 247 -31.33 10.33 -15.90
N ARG A 248 -31.71 9.55 -14.88
CA ARG A 248 -33.10 9.09 -14.67
C ARG A 248 -33.94 10.00 -13.77
N LYS A 249 -33.43 11.18 -13.42
CA LYS A 249 -34.06 12.09 -12.47
C LYS A 249 -34.04 13.53 -12.98
N ILE A 250 -35.12 14.26 -12.76
CA ILE A 250 -35.24 15.69 -12.97
C ILE A 250 -35.32 16.34 -11.60
N GLU A 251 -34.47 17.33 -11.33
CA GLU A 251 -34.32 17.94 -10.02
C GLU A 251 -34.36 19.46 -10.10
N CYS A 252 -34.83 20.11 -9.03
CA CYS A 252 -34.78 21.55 -8.84
C CYS A 252 -34.11 21.86 -7.49
N PRO A 253 -33.32 22.95 -7.37
CA PRO A 253 -32.77 23.41 -6.09
C PRO A 253 -33.80 23.64 -4.97
N CYS A 254 -35.09 23.86 -5.29
CA CYS A 254 -36.16 23.95 -4.29
C CYS A 254 -36.54 22.61 -3.63
N GLY A 255 -35.82 21.53 -3.96
CA GLY A 255 -36.09 20.17 -3.50
C GLY A 255 -37.26 19.49 -4.21
N PHE A 256 -37.54 19.86 -5.46
CA PHE A 256 -38.42 19.08 -6.34
C PHE A 256 -37.60 17.96 -7.00
N SER A 257 -38.21 16.78 -7.11
CA SER A 257 -37.60 15.64 -7.80
C SER A 257 -38.64 14.80 -8.52
N LEU A 258 -38.34 14.43 -9.76
CA LEU A 258 -39.16 13.57 -10.61
C LEU A 258 -38.30 12.48 -11.24
N TRP A 259 -38.69 11.21 -11.09
CA TRP A 259 -38.04 10.11 -11.81
C TRP A 259 -38.58 10.05 -13.25
N THR A 260 -37.71 9.85 -14.23
CA THR A 260 -38.08 9.72 -15.66
C THR A 260 -38.51 8.29 -16.01
N GLU A 261 -38.59 7.39 -15.04
CA GLU A 261 -39.08 6.01 -15.19
C GLU A 261 -39.86 5.64 -13.93
N ILE A 262 -41.08 5.13 -14.11
CA ILE A 262 -41.96 4.73 -12.98
C ILE A 262 -42.50 3.33 -13.23
N ASN A 263 -42.23 2.39 -12.32
CA ASN A 263 -42.63 0.98 -12.41
C ASN A 263 -42.31 0.32 -13.77
N GLY A 264 -41.09 0.54 -14.26
CA GLY A 264 -40.58 -0.05 -15.49
C GLY A 264 -41.13 0.55 -16.77
N HIS A 265 -41.88 1.66 -16.68
CA HIS A 265 -42.31 2.47 -17.82
C HIS A 265 -41.42 3.73 -17.90
N PRO A 266 -40.54 3.86 -18.92
CA PRO A 266 -39.80 5.09 -19.16
C PRO A 266 -40.78 6.16 -19.65
N LEU A 267 -40.83 7.29 -18.95
CA LEU A 267 -41.73 8.38 -19.32
C LEU A 267 -41.23 9.05 -20.60
N THR A 268 -42.16 9.31 -21.52
CA THR A 268 -41.87 10.11 -22.71
C THR A 268 -41.72 11.59 -22.35
N ASP A 269 -41.05 12.37 -23.20
CA ASP A 269 -40.89 13.81 -22.95
C ASP A 269 -42.26 14.52 -22.90
N ASP A 270 -43.25 14.05 -23.66
CA ASP A 270 -44.64 14.54 -23.61
C ASP A 270 -45.31 14.25 -22.25
N GLU A 271 -45.11 13.05 -21.69
CA GLU A 271 -45.62 12.67 -20.38
C GLU A 271 -44.97 13.50 -19.26
N ILE A 272 -43.65 13.71 -19.35
CA ILE A 272 -42.89 14.56 -18.43
C ILE A 272 -43.40 16.01 -18.53
N ASN A 273 -43.54 16.54 -19.74
CA ASN A 273 -44.06 17.90 -19.96
C ASN A 273 -45.48 18.05 -19.41
N CYS A 274 -46.36 17.05 -19.57
CA CYS A 274 -47.69 17.08 -18.96
C CYS A 274 -47.63 17.12 -17.43
N LEU A 275 -46.71 16.38 -16.79
CA LEU A 275 -46.52 16.44 -15.33
C LEU A 275 -46.00 17.80 -14.87
N LEU A 276 -45.06 18.39 -15.60
CA LEU A 276 -44.48 19.69 -15.23
C LEU A 276 -45.49 20.83 -15.43
N ASP A 277 -46.23 20.84 -16.54
CA ASP A 277 -47.16 21.92 -16.89
C ASP A 277 -48.51 21.79 -16.16
N LYS A 278 -49.09 20.58 -16.15
CA LYS A 278 -50.48 20.34 -15.70
C LYS A 278 -50.57 19.63 -14.36
N LYS A 279 -49.43 19.24 -13.77
CA LYS A 279 -49.35 18.39 -12.57
C LYS A 279 -50.03 17.03 -12.73
N GLN A 280 -50.40 16.64 -13.95
CA GLN A 280 -51.09 15.40 -14.26
C GLN A 280 -50.84 14.98 -15.72
N THR A 281 -50.61 13.69 -15.95
CA THR A 281 -50.46 13.12 -17.30
C THR A 281 -51.81 12.81 -17.95
N ARG A 282 -51.75 12.42 -19.22
CA ARG A 282 -52.82 11.64 -19.86
C ARG A 282 -52.83 10.21 -19.32
N LEU A 283 -53.81 9.40 -19.75
CA LEU A 283 -53.86 7.98 -19.40
C LEU A 283 -52.65 7.30 -20.05
N ILE A 284 -51.75 6.77 -19.23
CA ILE A 284 -50.56 6.05 -19.69
C ILE A 284 -50.82 4.57 -19.51
N SER A 285 -50.62 3.80 -20.58
CA SER A 285 -50.68 2.34 -20.57
C SER A 285 -49.28 1.74 -20.53
N GLY A 286 -49.10 0.64 -19.80
CA GLY A 286 -47.85 -0.13 -19.85
C GLY A 286 -47.09 -0.23 -18.53
N PHE A 287 -47.62 0.33 -17.44
CA PHE A 287 -47.01 0.17 -16.11
C PHE A 287 -46.99 -1.30 -15.69
N LYS A 288 -45.83 -1.79 -15.25
CA LYS A 288 -45.67 -3.21 -14.87
C LYS A 288 -46.25 -3.46 -13.48
N LYS A 289 -47.08 -4.51 -13.35
CA LYS A 289 -47.59 -4.99 -12.06
C LYS A 289 -46.58 -5.92 -11.39
N LYS A 290 -46.57 -5.95 -10.05
CA LYS A 290 -45.80 -6.93 -9.27
C LYS A 290 -46.24 -8.37 -9.54
N SER A 291 -47.51 -8.59 -9.83
CA SER A 291 -48.10 -9.91 -10.14
C SER A 291 -47.87 -10.38 -11.59
N GLY A 292 -47.15 -9.60 -12.41
CA GLY A 292 -47.11 -9.79 -13.85
C GLY A 292 -48.28 -9.10 -14.58
N GLY A 293 -48.04 -8.76 -15.86
CA GLY A 293 -48.94 -7.96 -16.69
C GLY A 293 -48.77 -6.45 -16.53
N THR A 294 -49.57 -5.68 -17.27
CA THR A 294 -49.55 -4.21 -17.27
C THR A 294 -50.87 -3.60 -16.80
N PHE A 295 -50.84 -2.32 -16.42
CA PHE A 295 -52.03 -1.51 -16.18
C PHE A 295 -51.90 -0.13 -16.82
N SER A 296 -53.04 0.56 -16.89
CA SER A 296 -53.13 1.96 -17.31
C SER A 296 -53.55 2.83 -16.14
N ALA A 297 -52.93 4.00 -16.01
CA ALA A 297 -53.26 4.98 -14.98
C ALA A 297 -52.82 6.39 -15.43
N TYR A 298 -53.39 7.41 -14.82
CA TYR A 298 -52.82 8.76 -14.84
C TYR A 298 -51.79 8.86 -13.73
N LEU A 299 -50.74 9.65 -13.98
CA LEU A 299 -49.81 10.08 -12.96
C LEU A 299 -50.17 11.51 -12.56
N LYS A 300 -50.27 11.77 -11.25
CA LYS A 300 -50.56 13.09 -10.70
C LYS A 300 -49.52 13.46 -9.65
N LEU A 301 -49.06 14.70 -9.64
CA LEU A 301 -48.22 15.21 -8.55
C LEU A 301 -49.07 15.47 -7.30
N SER A 302 -48.55 15.09 -6.14
CA SER A 302 -49.13 15.45 -4.84
C SER A 302 -49.27 16.98 -4.72
N PRO A 303 -50.16 17.50 -3.86
CA PRO A 303 -50.28 18.95 -3.64
C PRO A 303 -48.96 19.62 -3.25
N ALA A 304 -48.11 18.92 -2.48
CA ALA A 304 -46.78 19.38 -2.07
C ALA A 304 -45.70 19.19 -3.15
N CYS A 305 -46.03 18.56 -4.29
CA CYS A 305 -45.13 18.24 -5.40
C CYS A 305 -43.90 17.41 -4.98
N ASP A 306 -44.06 16.56 -3.96
CA ASP A 306 -43.01 15.69 -3.42
C ASP A 306 -43.16 14.22 -3.86
N LYS A 307 -44.34 13.84 -4.38
CA LYS A 307 -44.67 12.47 -4.77
C LYS A 307 -45.49 12.44 -6.06
N VAL A 308 -45.34 11.36 -6.81
CA VAL A 308 -46.18 11.02 -7.97
C VAL A 308 -47.15 9.91 -7.55
N GLU A 309 -48.43 10.16 -7.73
CA GLU A 309 -49.52 9.26 -7.35
C GLU A 309 -50.23 8.71 -8.60
N TYR A 310 -50.70 7.47 -8.52
CA TYR A 310 -51.53 6.86 -9.55
C TYR A 310 -52.99 7.25 -9.35
N VAL A 311 -53.63 7.77 -10.40
CA VAL A 311 -55.08 7.95 -10.47
C VAL A 311 -55.62 6.96 -11.50
N PHE A 312 -56.55 6.11 -11.09
CA PHE A 312 -57.16 5.11 -11.97
C PHE A 312 -58.49 5.66 -12.52
N GLU A 313 -58.82 5.28 -13.74
CA GLU A 313 -60.17 5.51 -14.28
C GLU A 313 -61.19 4.74 -13.43
N ASN A 314 -62.20 5.46 -12.92
CA ASN A 314 -63.34 4.82 -12.27
C ASN A 314 -64.11 4.03 -13.32
N LYS A 315 -64.04 2.70 -13.23
CA LYS A 315 -64.94 1.83 -13.98
C LYS A 315 -66.36 2.06 -13.43
N LYS A 316 -67.20 2.71 -14.23
CA LYS A 316 -68.66 2.65 -14.08
C LYS A 316 -69.15 1.26 -14.42
#